data_AF-A0A929YQE3-F1
#
_entry.id   AF-A0A929YQE3-F1
#
_cell.length_a   1.000
_cell.length_b   1.000
_cell.length_c   1.000
_cell.angle_alpha   90.00
_cell.angle_beta   90.00
_cell.angle_gamma   90.00
#
_symmetry.space_group_name_H-M   'P 1'
#
loop_
_entity.id
_entity.type
_entity.pdbx_description
1 polymer ?
#
loop_
_entity_poly.entity_id
_entity_poly.type
_entity_poly.pdbx_seq_one_letter_code
_entity_poly.pdbx_strand_id
1 'polypeptide(L)'
;MNKGKVYLVGAGPGDYGLITLKGLDCIAKADIIIYDRLVNRDLLKNAKPGCEFIYVGKKSSNHIMAQDKINETIAENAACDKIVVRLKGGDPFVFGRGGEEAEVLYDQGIDFEIVPGVTSSIGGLAYAGIPVTHRDFASSFHVVTGHAKKDDSLDINWDSLAREKGTVVFLMGIGNIKHITEMLVTHGRDPKTPVAFVSNATNYRQRTVKTSLEDAYDCVRREGIKAPSLFVVGGVVGLSDKLGFYERKPLFGKTIMVTRTRKKNSDLRQKIDELGGKTFELPTIDIKDKENVGRILLERLKRKTYSHIVFTSHNSVDIFFKSLIKEGYDFRGLAGFRIASVGSATSRAIRKYGFIADIESSQSTGQDLAKLILKDIREGGFDSPSVLFPCSEIASRVMEEVMESGQVDLDRVDLYTNTVNMDIKDELLDILKKEDIDYITFTSSSTVKYLVEILGDDKDLIRDIKKVSIGSVTSQTIRDLGFDLDIEADQASIDSMILAILEDVNK
;
A
#
# COMPACT_ATOMS: atom_id res chain seq x y z
N MET A 1 31.40 -6.92 20.67
CA MET A 1 30.01 -6.44 20.56
C MET A 1 29.76 -6.23 19.07
N ASN A 2 28.72 -6.86 18.54
CA ASN A 2 28.51 -6.95 17.11
C ASN A 2 27.61 -5.77 16.69
N LYS A 3 28.21 -4.60 16.47
CA LYS A 3 27.47 -3.36 16.16
C LYS A 3 26.38 -3.62 15.10
N GLY A 4 25.21 -3.01 15.29
CA GLY A 4 24.10 -3.11 14.35
C GLY A 4 24.46 -2.59 12.95
N LYS A 5 23.57 -2.84 11.99
CA LYS A 5 23.78 -2.50 10.57
C LYS A 5 22.79 -1.44 10.09
N VAL A 6 23.28 -0.45 9.36
CA VAL A 6 22.46 0.61 8.76
C VAL A 6 22.29 0.41 7.26
N TYR A 7 21.06 0.48 6.77
CA TYR A 7 20.77 0.55 5.33
C TYR A 7 20.28 1.94 4.96
N LEU A 8 21.00 2.64 4.08
CA LEU A 8 20.54 3.90 3.49
C LEU A 8 19.80 3.57 2.19
N VAL A 9 18.47 3.63 2.23
CA VAL A 9 17.60 3.10 1.18
C VAL A 9 16.90 4.23 0.44
N GLY A 10 17.00 4.22 -0.89
CA GLY A 10 16.20 5.08 -1.76
C GLY A 10 14.77 4.57 -1.90
N ALA A 11 13.80 5.39 -1.48
CA ALA A 11 12.37 5.09 -1.50
C ALA A 11 11.72 5.31 -2.88
N GLY A 12 12.44 5.91 -3.83
CA GLY A 12 11.85 6.35 -5.10
C GLY A 12 11.15 7.72 -5.01
N PRO A 13 10.58 8.21 -6.12
CA PRO A 13 10.11 9.59 -6.23
C PRO A 13 8.70 9.84 -5.66
N GLY A 14 7.94 8.80 -5.31
CA GLY A 14 6.60 8.93 -4.72
C GLY A 14 5.77 7.65 -4.83
N ASP A 15 5.68 7.06 -6.02
CA ASP A 15 5.04 5.77 -6.24
C ASP A 15 5.78 4.68 -5.44
N TYR A 16 5.06 3.98 -4.55
CA TYR A 16 5.66 2.93 -3.74
C TYR A 16 6.12 1.73 -4.58
N GLY A 17 5.57 1.55 -5.78
CA GLY A 17 5.99 0.52 -6.73
C GLY A 17 7.34 0.78 -7.38
N LEU A 18 7.90 1.99 -7.23
CA LEU A 18 9.24 2.35 -7.73
C LEU A 18 10.36 2.09 -6.71
N ILE A 19 10.04 1.52 -5.55
CA ILE A 19 11.09 1.01 -4.65
C ILE A 19 11.77 -0.21 -5.27
N THR A 20 13.06 -0.38 -5.00
CA THR A 20 13.79 -1.59 -5.42
C THR A 20 13.37 -2.79 -4.57
N LEU A 21 13.44 -4.01 -5.12
CA LEU A 21 13.19 -5.24 -4.36
C LEU A 21 14.06 -5.31 -3.10
N LYS A 22 15.34 -4.94 -3.23
CA LYS A 22 16.28 -4.87 -2.11
C LYS A 22 15.86 -3.84 -1.05
N GLY A 23 15.34 -2.68 -1.47
CA GLY A 23 14.81 -1.68 -0.55
C GLY A 23 13.62 -2.21 0.25
N LEU A 24 12.72 -2.94 -0.41
CA LEU A 24 11.59 -3.60 0.24
C LEU A 24 12.05 -4.70 1.22
N ASP A 25 13.04 -5.51 0.85
CA ASP A 25 13.64 -6.52 1.73
C ASP A 25 14.28 -5.90 2.98
N CYS A 26 14.93 -4.72 2.84
CA CYS A 26 15.51 -4.00 3.97
C CYS A 26 14.41 -3.53 4.92
N ILE A 27 13.33 -2.93 4.40
CA ILE A 27 12.17 -2.51 5.19
C ILE A 27 11.56 -3.68 5.96
N ALA A 28 11.41 -4.84 5.31
CA ALA A 28 10.84 -6.03 5.95
C ALA A 28 11.69 -6.59 7.11
N LYS A 29 13.01 -6.37 7.08
CA LYS A 29 13.96 -6.84 8.12
C LYS A 29 14.21 -5.83 9.23
N ALA A 30 13.93 -4.54 8.98
CA ALA A 30 14.24 -3.43 9.87
C ALA A 30 13.67 -3.62 11.29
N ASP A 31 14.48 -3.31 12.29
CA ASP A 31 14.01 -3.08 13.66
C ASP A 31 13.52 -1.64 13.83
N ILE A 32 14.16 -0.70 13.12
CA ILE A 32 13.85 0.73 13.16
C ILE A 32 13.89 1.28 11.73
N ILE A 33 12.87 2.07 11.35
CA ILE A 33 12.86 2.83 10.11
C ILE A 33 12.86 4.33 10.41
N ILE A 34 13.90 5.02 9.96
CA ILE A 34 14.07 6.46 10.05
C ILE A 34 13.75 7.07 8.68
N TYR A 35 12.70 7.87 8.55
CA TYR A 35 12.18 8.30 7.24
C TYR A 35 11.89 9.81 7.12
N ASP A 36 12.04 10.32 5.90
CA ASP A 36 11.82 11.73 5.55
C ASP A 36 10.38 12.05 5.15
N ARG A 37 10.10 13.36 5.02
CA ARG A 37 8.81 13.91 4.57
C ARG A 37 8.32 13.38 3.22
N LEU A 38 9.22 13.14 2.27
CA LEU A 38 8.87 12.78 0.90
C LEU A 38 8.67 11.27 0.69
N VAL A 39 8.88 10.46 1.72
CA VAL A 39 8.70 9.01 1.64
C VAL A 39 7.22 8.67 1.65
N ASN A 40 6.80 7.83 0.72
CA ASN A 40 5.45 7.29 0.72
C ASN A 40 5.25 6.34 1.91
N ARG A 41 4.29 6.67 2.79
CA ARG A 41 4.00 5.90 4.01
C ARG A 41 3.51 4.48 3.74
N ASP A 42 2.98 4.19 2.55
CA ASP A 42 2.58 2.83 2.18
C ASP A 42 3.77 1.85 2.19
N LEU A 43 5.00 2.34 2.05
CA LEU A 43 6.21 1.54 2.20
C LEU A 43 6.36 0.99 3.63
N LEU A 44 5.99 1.76 4.65
CA LEU A 44 6.14 1.38 6.06
C LEU A 44 5.24 0.18 6.43
N LYS A 45 4.14 -0.04 5.70
CA LYS A 45 3.26 -1.21 5.87
C LYS A 45 3.98 -2.54 5.60
N ASN A 46 5.15 -2.51 4.97
CA ASN A 46 5.97 -3.69 4.70
C ASN A 46 6.92 -4.06 5.85
N ALA A 47 7.03 -3.22 6.88
CA ALA A 47 7.85 -3.52 8.05
C ALA A 47 7.31 -4.73 8.82
N LYS A 48 8.20 -5.39 9.58
CA LYS A 48 7.83 -6.48 10.48
C LYS A 48 7.05 -5.93 11.70
N PRO A 49 6.21 -6.76 12.34
CA PRO A 49 5.58 -6.39 13.62
C PRO A 49 6.62 -5.98 14.66
N GLY A 50 6.34 -4.89 15.39
CA GLY A 50 7.25 -4.36 16.41
C GLY A 50 8.37 -3.45 15.88
N CYS A 51 8.43 -3.20 14.57
CA CYS A 51 9.35 -2.21 14.01
C CYS A 51 8.99 -0.79 14.49
N GLU A 52 9.98 -0.04 14.95
CA GLU A 52 9.82 1.35 15.36
C GLU A 52 9.95 2.30 14.16
N PHE A 53 9.16 3.37 14.13
CA PHE A 53 9.19 4.38 13.07
C PHE A 53 9.57 5.76 13.62
N ILE A 54 10.67 6.33 13.11
CA ILE A 54 11.16 7.66 13.51
C ILE A 54 11.04 8.60 12.32
N TYR A 55 10.17 9.59 12.44
CA TYR A 55 10.00 10.64 11.43
C TYR A 55 10.99 11.78 11.66
N VAL A 56 11.87 12.03 10.69
CA VAL A 56 12.90 13.10 10.76
C VAL A 56 12.66 14.26 9.77
N GLY A 57 11.52 14.24 9.06
CA GLY A 57 11.16 15.31 8.15
C GLY A 57 10.80 16.62 8.87
N LYS A 58 11.02 17.76 8.20
CA LYS A 58 10.67 19.10 8.70
C LYS A 58 9.15 19.19 8.95
N LYS A 59 8.70 19.25 10.22
CA LYS A 59 7.35 19.74 10.56
C LYS A 59 7.33 21.26 10.42
N SER A 60 6.24 21.81 9.87
CA SER A 60 6.04 23.25 9.65
C SER A 60 5.83 24.06 10.93
N SER A 61 6.06 23.48 12.12
CA SER A 61 6.11 24.20 13.39
C SER A 61 6.92 23.37 14.40
N ASN A 62 7.92 24.02 14.99
CA ASN A 62 8.78 23.57 16.10
C ASN A 62 9.83 22.47 15.85
N HIS A 63 11.09 22.93 15.98
CA HIS A 63 12.37 22.20 15.99
C HIS A 63 12.76 21.46 14.69
N ILE A 64 13.54 22.17 13.87
CA ILE A 64 14.38 21.57 12.83
C ILE A 64 15.34 20.60 13.52
N MET A 65 15.26 19.31 13.19
CA MET A 65 16.36 18.40 13.50
C MET A 65 17.51 18.78 12.57
N ALA A 66 18.58 19.35 13.12
CA ALA A 66 19.80 19.59 12.37
C ALA A 66 20.29 18.26 11.77
N GLN A 67 21.00 18.31 10.64
CA GLN A 67 21.50 17.09 10.01
C GLN A 67 22.35 16.27 10.97
N ASP A 68 23.18 16.94 11.76
CA ASP A 68 24.05 16.30 12.76
C ASP A 68 23.21 15.46 13.73
N LYS A 69 22.06 15.99 14.16
CA LYS A 69 21.14 15.27 15.04
C LYS A 69 20.48 14.07 14.35
N ILE A 70 20.17 14.16 13.05
CA ILE A 70 19.69 13.00 12.28
C ILE A 70 20.80 11.93 12.22
N ASN A 71 22.03 12.34 11.93
CA ASN A 71 23.18 11.44 11.85
C ASN A 71 23.43 10.74 13.20
N GLU A 72 23.41 11.50 14.30
CA GLU A 72 23.45 10.98 15.66
C GLU A 72 22.34 9.96 15.92
N THR A 73 21.09 10.29 15.55
CA THR A 73 19.95 9.39 15.76
C THR A 73 20.10 8.08 14.98
N ILE A 74 20.59 8.13 13.74
CA ILE A 74 20.86 6.90 12.96
C ILE A 74 21.91 6.05 13.69
N ALA A 75 23.00 6.67 14.14
CA ALA A 75 24.12 5.97 14.72
C ALA A 75 23.82 5.40 16.13
N GLU A 76 23.15 6.17 16.99
CA GLU A 76 22.71 5.73 18.33
C GLU A 76 21.79 4.50 18.25
N ASN A 77 20.87 4.50 17.28
CA ASN A 77 19.96 3.37 17.09
C ASN A 77 20.67 2.13 16.54
N ALA A 78 21.72 2.29 15.75
CA ALA A 78 22.53 1.18 15.24
C ALA A 78 23.47 0.60 16.31
N ALA A 79 23.88 1.39 17.32
CA ALA A 79 24.74 0.95 18.42
C ALA A 79 24.08 -0.10 19.34
N CYS A 80 22.76 -0.29 19.23
CA CYS A 80 21.98 -1.25 20.03
C CYS A 80 21.81 -2.63 19.38
N ASP A 81 22.74 -3.07 18.52
CA ASP A 81 22.68 -4.32 17.74
C ASP A 81 21.40 -4.47 16.87
N LYS A 82 20.79 -3.34 16.49
CA LYS A 82 19.55 -3.27 15.68
C LYS A 82 19.86 -3.10 14.19
N ILE A 83 18.95 -3.58 13.34
CA ILE A 83 18.91 -3.25 11.91
C ILE A 83 18.16 -1.95 11.73
N VAL A 84 18.88 -0.90 11.33
CA VAL A 84 18.32 0.44 11.08
C VAL A 84 18.18 0.66 9.59
N VAL A 85 16.99 1.07 9.13
CA VAL A 85 16.76 1.51 7.76
C VAL A 85 16.56 3.02 7.74
N ARG A 86 17.47 3.73 7.11
CA ARG A 86 17.34 5.15 6.78
C ARG A 86 16.69 5.27 5.40
N LEU A 87 15.38 5.50 5.38
CA LEU A 87 14.57 5.56 4.16
C LEU A 87 14.48 7.01 3.64
N LYS A 88 15.02 7.25 2.44
CA LYS A 88 15.21 8.59 1.86
C LYS A 88 14.41 8.72 0.56
N GLY A 89 13.78 9.87 0.33
CA GLY A 89 13.06 10.11 -0.92
C GLY A 89 14.01 10.11 -2.13
N GLY A 90 13.59 9.52 -3.24
CA GLY A 90 14.42 9.38 -4.44
C GLY A 90 15.57 8.39 -4.24
N ASP A 91 16.79 8.87 -4.47
CA ASP A 91 18.03 8.12 -4.31
C ASP A 91 18.89 8.71 -3.17
N PRO A 92 19.56 7.90 -2.33
CA PRO A 92 20.38 8.41 -1.23
C PRO A 92 21.47 9.40 -1.64
N PHE A 93 22.06 9.22 -2.83
CA PHE A 93 23.22 9.96 -3.31
C PHE A 93 22.89 11.07 -4.32
N VAL A 94 21.63 11.20 -4.76
CA VAL A 94 21.20 12.30 -5.63
C VAL A 94 20.58 13.42 -4.78
N PHE A 95 21.41 14.36 -4.32
CA PHE A 95 21.02 15.48 -3.43
C PHE A 95 20.27 15.06 -2.16
N GLY A 96 20.41 13.80 -1.76
CA GLY A 96 19.80 13.22 -0.56
C GLY A 96 20.67 13.34 0.69
N ARG A 97 21.92 13.79 0.60
CA ARG A 97 22.92 13.81 1.71
C ARG A 97 23.29 12.43 2.26
N GLY A 98 23.05 11.36 1.51
CA GLY A 98 23.43 10.00 1.93
C GLY A 98 24.94 9.83 2.09
N GLY A 99 25.76 10.59 1.35
CA GLY A 99 27.22 10.58 1.53
C GLY A 99 27.64 11.08 2.90
N GLU A 100 27.11 12.24 3.32
CA GLU A 100 27.36 12.83 4.65
C GLU A 100 26.88 11.88 5.77
N GLU A 101 25.70 11.25 5.61
CA GLU A 101 25.19 10.26 6.55
C GLU A 101 26.11 9.01 6.62
N ALA A 102 26.65 8.55 5.49
CA ALA A 102 27.53 7.39 5.42
C ALA A 102 28.93 7.66 6.00
N GLU A 103 29.49 8.86 5.82
CA GLU A 103 30.77 9.28 6.42
C GLU A 103 30.71 9.20 7.95
N VAL A 104 29.63 9.72 8.56
CA VAL A 104 29.46 9.63 10.02
C VAL A 104 29.38 8.19 10.51
N LEU A 105 28.70 7.30 9.78
CA LEU A 105 28.61 5.89 10.13
C LEU A 105 29.98 5.20 10.03
N TYR A 106 30.76 5.52 9.00
CA TYR A 106 32.12 5.05 8.84
C TYR A 106 33.02 5.49 10.00
N ASP A 107 33.00 6.78 10.35
CA ASP A 107 33.83 7.36 11.41
C ASP A 107 33.49 6.76 12.78
N GLN A 108 32.23 6.40 13.01
CA GLN A 108 31.79 5.70 14.22
C GLN A 108 31.98 4.18 14.16
N GLY A 109 32.51 3.65 13.06
CA GLY A 109 32.76 2.24 12.83
C GLY A 109 31.49 1.38 12.87
N ILE A 110 30.39 1.90 12.31
CA ILE A 110 29.10 1.20 12.16
C ILE A 110 29.02 0.66 10.73
N ASP A 111 28.67 -0.62 10.57
CA ASP A 111 28.50 -1.21 9.23
C ASP A 111 27.29 -0.60 8.53
N PHE A 112 27.46 -0.25 7.25
CA PHE A 112 26.39 0.34 6.48
C PHE A 112 26.37 -0.13 5.03
N GLU A 113 25.20 -0.04 4.42
CA GLU A 113 25.00 -0.40 3.02
C GLU A 113 24.07 0.60 2.33
N ILE A 114 24.48 1.02 1.13
CA ILE A 114 23.67 1.90 0.28
C ILE A 114 22.80 1.04 -0.62
N VAL A 115 21.49 1.28 -0.59
CA VAL A 115 20.53 0.68 -1.51
C VAL A 115 19.99 1.79 -2.42
N PRO A 116 20.42 1.83 -3.69
CA PRO A 116 19.98 2.86 -4.63
C PRO A 116 18.46 2.89 -4.83
N GLY A 117 17.95 4.06 -5.21
CA GLY A 117 16.55 4.28 -5.52
C GLY A 117 16.35 4.95 -6.87
N VAL A 118 15.12 4.91 -7.38
CA VAL A 118 14.77 5.67 -8.58
C VAL A 118 14.73 7.16 -8.23
N THR A 119 15.65 7.95 -8.78
CA THR A 119 15.66 9.40 -8.58
C THR A 119 14.52 10.09 -9.32
N SER A 120 13.98 11.17 -8.74
CA SER A 120 12.93 11.98 -9.36
C SER A 120 13.39 12.64 -10.65
N SER A 121 14.68 12.92 -10.82
CA SER A 121 15.22 13.52 -12.05
C SER A 121 15.13 12.59 -13.27
N ILE A 122 14.92 11.28 -13.07
CA ILE A 122 14.74 10.29 -14.14
C ILE A 122 13.32 9.72 -14.07
N GLY A 123 12.99 9.01 -12.99
CA GLY A 123 11.70 8.33 -12.85
C GLY A 123 10.53 9.31 -12.79
N GLY A 124 10.71 10.45 -12.11
CA GLY A 124 9.69 11.49 -12.05
C GLY A 124 9.37 12.09 -13.42
N LEU A 125 10.38 12.29 -14.26
CA LEU A 125 10.20 12.81 -15.61
C LEU A 125 9.63 11.77 -16.57
N ALA A 126 10.01 10.50 -16.41
CA ALA A 126 9.41 9.40 -17.17
C ALA A 126 7.88 9.36 -17.00
N TYR A 127 7.37 9.55 -15.77
CA TYR A 127 5.93 9.60 -15.49
C TYR A 127 5.25 10.88 -16.03
N ALA A 128 5.99 11.93 -16.34
CA ALA A 128 5.50 13.09 -17.07
C ALA A 128 5.63 12.96 -18.61
N GLY A 129 6.11 11.81 -19.10
CA GLY A 129 6.38 11.61 -20.53
C GLY A 129 7.58 12.40 -21.06
N ILE A 130 8.50 12.80 -20.19
CA ILE A 130 9.69 13.57 -20.53
C ILE A 130 10.92 12.66 -20.35
N PRO A 131 11.46 12.06 -21.43
CA PRO A 131 12.70 11.30 -21.32
C PRO A 131 13.87 12.25 -21.06
N VAL A 132 14.81 11.85 -20.20
CA VAL A 132 16.00 12.69 -19.90
C VAL A 132 16.95 12.83 -21.09
N THR A 133 16.93 11.87 -22.01
CA THR A 133 17.72 11.87 -23.24
C THR A 133 16.85 11.42 -24.41
N HIS A 134 17.12 11.95 -25.59
CA HIS A 134 16.48 11.50 -26.82
C HIS A 134 17.38 11.84 -28.01
N ARG A 135 17.52 10.93 -28.98
CA ARG A 135 18.47 11.07 -30.10
C ARG A 135 18.37 12.41 -30.83
N ASP A 136 17.14 12.88 -31.04
CA ASP A 136 16.88 14.13 -31.77
C ASP A 136 16.93 15.40 -30.91
N PHE A 137 16.93 15.27 -29.57
CA PHE A 137 16.80 16.43 -28.66
C PHE A 137 17.95 16.60 -27.67
N ALA A 138 18.47 15.52 -27.10
CA ALA A 138 19.46 15.57 -26.02
C ALA A 138 20.29 14.28 -25.96
N SER A 139 21.60 14.41 -26.20
CA SER A 139 22.60 13.35 -26.03
C SER A 139 23.24 13.31 -24.64
N SER A 140 22.92 14.29 -23.81
CA SER A 140 23.45 14.52 -22.46
C SER A 140 22.30 15.01 -21.56
N PHE A 141 22.43 14.80 -20.25
CA PHE A 141 21.55 15.43 -19.28
C PHE A 141 22.32 15.79 -18.01
N HIS A 142 21.85 16.83 -17.33
CA HIS A 142 22.50 17.40 -16.15
C HIS A 142 21.47 17.53 -15.03
N VAL A 143 21.83 17.07 -13.83
CA VAL A 143 20.99 17.25 -12.64
C VAL A 143 21.68 18.25 -11.73
N VAL A 144 21.00 19.35 -11.44
CA VAL A 144 21.54 20.49 -10.70
C VAL A 144 20.61 20.81 -9.54
N THR A 145 21.15 21.23 -8.40
CA THR A 145 20.34 21.77 -7.31
C THR A 145 20.16 23.27 -7.50
N GLY A 146 18.92 23.73 -7.47
CA GLY A 146 18.60 25.16 -7.48
C GLY A 146 18.57 25.78 -6.08
N HIS A 147 19.11 25.08 -5.06
CA HIS A 147 19.23 25.57 -3.69
C HIS A 147 20.71 25.68 -3.29
N ALA A 148 21.13 26.85 -2.81
CA ALA A 148 22.48 27.06 -2.31
C ALA A 148 22.62 26.57 -0.86
N LYS A 149 23.85 26.32 -0.41
CA LYS A 149 24.13 26.22 1.03
C LYS A 149 23.82 27.57 1.68
N LYS A 150 23.40 27.55 2.95
CA LYS A 150 23.02 28.75 3.69
C LYS A 150 24.20 29.75 3.64
N ASP A 151 23.93 30.97 3.18
CA ASP A 151 24.87 32.09 2.99
C ASP A 151 25.81 32.04 1.76
N ASP A 152 25.66 31.06 0.85
CA ASP A 152 26.37 31.02 -0.44
C ASP A 152 25.46 31.40 -1.63
N SER A 153 26.04 31.98 -2.68
CA SER A 153 25.40 32.05 -4.01
C SER A 153 25.33 30.65 -4.63
N LEU A 154 24.41 30.43 -5.59
CA LEU A 154 24.40 29.18 -6.35
C LEU A 154 25.73 29.02 -7.12
N ASP A 155 26.59 28.12 -6.64
CA ASP A 155 27.84 27.76 -7.30
C ASP A 155 27.56 26.84 -8.50
N ILE A 156 27.07 27.46 -9.58
CA ILE A 156 26.73 26.80 -10.84
C ILE A 156 27.55 27.48 -11.94
N ASN A 157 28.22 26.67 -12.77
CA ASN A 157 28.85 27.16 -13.99
C ASN A 157 27.77 27.44 -15.06
N TRP A 158 27.19 28.63 -14.98
CA TRP A 158 26.08 29.07 -15.83
C TRP A 158 26.42 29.12 -17.31
N ASP A 159 27.65 29.51 -17.67
CA ASP A 159 28.09 29.55 -19.07
C ASP A 159 28.07 28.15 -19.71
N SER A 160 28.60 27.16 -19.00
CA SER A 160 28.57 25.76 -19.48
C SER A 160 27.16 25.22 -19.54
N LEU A 161 26.35 25.44 -18.49
CA LEU A 161 25.00 24.88 -18.39
C LEU A 161 24.02 25.49 -19.41
N ALA A 162 24.15 26.78 -19.73
CA ALA A 162 23.30 27.46 -20.70
C ALA A 162 23.59 27.02 -22.15
N ARG A 163 24.87 26.78 -22.47
CA ARG A 163 25.30 26.38 -23.82
C ARG A 163 25.09 24.90 -24.12
N GLU A 164 24.99 24.07 -23.09
CA GLU A 164 24.78 22.64 -23.22
C GLU A 164 23.44 22.32 -23.88
N LYS A 165 23.43 21.65 -25.04
CA LYS A 165 22.19 21.35 -25.78
C LYS A 165 21.37 20.21 -25.17
N GLY A 166 21.91 19.54 -24.16
CA GLY A 166 21.21 18.49 -23.40
C GLY A 166 20.03 18.99 -22.56
N THR A 167 19.48 18.03 -21.80
CA THR A 167 18.39 18.26 -20.85
C THR A 167 18.96 18.71 -19.51
N VAL A 168 18.49 19.83 -18.97
CA VAL A 168 18.87 20.30 -17.64
C VAL A 168 17.71 20.11 -16.68
N VAL A 169 17.94 19.40 -15.57
CA VAL A 169 16.95 19.12 -14.55
C VAL A 169 17.37 19.80 -13.25
N PHE A 170 16.62 20.81 -12.84
CA PHE A 170 16.78 21.47 -11.55
C PHE A 170 15.92 20.80 -10.48
N LEU A 171 16.58 20.31 -9.44
CA LEU A 171 15.96 19.88 -8.20
C LEU A 171 15.94 21.04 -7.22
N MET A 172 14.88 21.17 -6.42
CA MET A 172 14.74 22.24 -5.41
C MET A 172 14.85 23.68 -5.98
N GLY A 173 14.59 23.86 -7.28
CA GLY A 173 14.80 25.15 -7.96
C GLY A 173 13.65 26.15 -7.90
N ILE A 174 12.45 25.74 -7.48
CA ILE A 174 11.25 26.59 -7.54
C ILE A 174 11.41 27.90 -6.77
N GLY A 175 12.06 27.88 -5.60
CA GLY A 175 12.28 29.09 -4.79
C GLY A 175 13.20 30.12 -5.47
N ASN A 176 14.09 29.67 -6.36
CA ASN A 176 15.08 30.50 -7.04
C ASN A 176 14.81 30.60 -8.56
N ILE A 177 13.59 30.25 -9.00
CA ILE A 177 13.29 30.06 -10.42
C ILE A 177 13.61 31.32 -11.25
N LYS A 178 13.30 32.52 -10.75
CA LYS A 178 13.60 33.79 -11.43
C LYS A 178 15.08 33.94 -11.74
N HIS A 179 15.92 33.73 -10.74
CA HIS A 179 17.37 33.85 -10.89
C HIS A 179 17.92 32.77 -11.84
N ILE A 180 17.45 31.52 -11.70
CA ILE A 180 17.86 30.41 -12.58
C ILE A 180 17.54 30.74 -14.05
N THR A 181 16.32 31.21 -14.34
CA THR A 181 15.89 31.52 -15.70
C THR A 181 16.66 32.70 -16.29
N GLU A 182 16.88 33.76 -15.50
CA GLU A 182 17.70 34.91 -15.88
C GLU A 182 19.12 34.49 -16.23
N MET A 183 19.77 33.70 -15.36
CA MET A 183 21.14 33.26 -15.58
C MET A 183 21.29 32.40 -16.83
N LEU A 184 20.36 31.46 -17.08
CA LEU A 184 20.39 30.66 -18.30
C LEU A 184 20.28 31.51 -19.56
N VAL A 185 19.35 32.48 -19.58
CA VAL A 185 19.15 33.37 -20.74
C VAL A 185 20.35 34.28 -20.94
N THR A 186 20.85 34.94 -19.89
CA THR A 186 22.02 35.82 -19.96
C THR A 186 23.27 35.12 -20.47
N HIS A 187 23.43 33.82 -20.17
CA HIS A 187 24.57 33.02 -20.62
C HIS A 187 24.33 32.30 -21.96
N GLY A 188 23.26 32.63 -22.68
CA GLY A 188 23.06 32.25 -24.08
C GLY A 188 22.09 31.09 -24.33
N ARG A 189 21.31 30.65 -23.34
CA ARG A 189 20.18 29.74 -23.58
C ARG A 189 19.08 30.50 -24.31
N ASP A 190 18.51 29.90 -25.36
CA ASP A 190 17.39 30.49 -26.09
C ASP A 190 16.18 30.70 -25.14
N PRO A 191 15.66 31.93 -24.99
CA PRO A 191 14.49 32.24 -24.17
C PRO A 191 13.24 31.40 -24.53
N LYS A 192 13.14 30.95 -25.79
CA LYS A 192 12.03 30.11 -26.26
C LYS A 192 12.21 28.63 -25.97
N THR A 193 13.32 28.23 -25.33
CA THR A 193 13.56 26.82 -24.99
C THR A 193 12.38 26.27 -24.19
N PRO A 194 11.80 25.11 -24.58
CA PRO A 194 10.73 24.50 -23.82
C PRO A 194 11.18 24.12 -22.41
N VAL A 195 10.30 24.37 -21.44
CA VAL A 195 10.49 23.98 -20.05
C VAL A 195 9.25 23.30 -19.48
N ALA A 196 9.45 22.44 -18.48
CA ALA A 196 8.36 21.83 -17.75
C ALA A 196 8.59 21.87 -16.24
N PHE A 197 7.49 21.99 -15.51
CA PHE A 197 7.41 21.80 -14.08
C PHE A 197 6.63 20.53 -13.79
N VAL A 198 7.24 19.56 -13.11
CA VAL A 198 6.56 18.32 -12.69
C VAL A 198 6.47 18.32 -11.17
N SER A 199 5.29 18.62 -10.65
CA SER A 199 5.00 18.66 -9.22
C SER A 199 4.53 17.30 -8.73
N ASN A 200 4.93 16.88 -7.53
CA ASN A 200 4.56 15.59 -6.93
C ASN A 200 4.71 14.41 -7.92
N ALA A 201 5.85 14.34 -8.61
CA ALA A 201 6.07 13.34 -9.65
C ALA A 201 5.79 11.92 -9.15
N THR A 202 5.17 11.08 -10.00
CA THR A 202 4.74 9.70 -9.72
C THR A 202 3.65 9.52 -8.67
N ASN A 203 3.12 10.61 -8.11
CA ASN A 203 2.01 10.59 -7.16
C ASN A 203 0.68 10.84 -7.88
N TYR A 204 -0.44 10.39 -7.32
CA TYR A 204 -1.79 10.70 -7.84
C TYR A 204 -2.08 12.21 -7.94
N ARG A 205 -1.37 13.05 -7.17
CA ARG A 205 -1.40 14.52 -7.25
C ARG A 205 -0.36 15.10 -8.22
N GLN A 206 0.20 14.29 -9.11
CA GLN A 206 1.17 14.76 -10.09
C GLN A 206 0.53 15.85 -10.95
N ARG A 207 1.31 16.90 -11.24
CA ARG A 207 0.89 17.93 -12.19
C ARG A 207 2.05 18.36 -13.05
N THR A 208 1.88 18.23 -14.36
CA THR A 208 2.86 18.66 -15.35
C THR A 208 2.40 19.96 -16.01
N VAL A 209 3.20 21.02 -15.88
CA VAL A 209 2.95 22.32 -16.51
C VAL A 209 4.10 22.65 -17.45
N LYS A 210 3.80 22.98 -18.70
CA LYS A 210 4.80 23.33 -19.72
C LYS A 210 4.72 24.80 -20.10
N THR A 211 5.86 25.39 -20.42
CA THR A 211 5.99 26.78 -20.86
C THR A 211 7.33 27.00 -21.58
N SER A 212 7.69 28.25 -21.86
CA SER A 212 9.00 28.66 -22.38
C SER A 212 9.93 29.05 -21.24
N LEU A 213 11.24 29.15 -21.51
CA LEU A 213 12.20 29.59 -20.49
C LEU A 213 11.95 31.03 -20.04
N GLU A 214 11.55 31.93 -20.95
CA GLU A 214 11.22 33.33 -20.66
C GLU A 214 9.97 33.48 -19.77
N ASP A 215 8.95 32.65 -20.00
CA ASP A 215 7.68 32.72 -19.25
C ASP A 215 7.69 31.89 -17.95
N ALA A 216 8.76 31.14 -17.70
CA ALA A 216 8.85 30.17 -16.62
C ALA A 216 8.56 30.76 -15.23
N TYR A 217 9.10 31.95 -14.93
CA TYR A 217 8.88 32.61 -13.64
C TYR A 217 7.41 33.02 -13.44
N ASP A 218 6.80 33.65 -14.44
CA ASP A 218 5.42 34.08 -14.37
C ASP A 218 4.45 32.89 -14.39
N CYS A 219 4.79 31.81 -15.10
CA CYS A 219 4.07 30.56 -15.07
C CYS A 219 4.03 29.96 -13.66
N VAL A 220 5.16 29.89 -12.94
CA VAL A 220 5.19 29.40 -11.55
C VAL A 220 4.24 30.18 -10.65
N ARG A 221 4.21 31.51 -10.79
CA ARG A 221 3.33 32.39 -10.01
C ARG A 221 1.87 32.22 -10.37
N ARG A 222 1.54 32.25 -11.67
CA ARG A 222 0.17 32.12 -12.18
C ARG A 222 -0.43 30.77 -11.82
N GLU A 223 0.33 29.70 -11.98
CA GLU A 223 -0.12 28.32 -11.78
C GLU A 223 0.02 27.85 -10.32
N GLY A 224 0.59 28.67 -9.44
CA GLY A 224 0.77 28.36 -8.03
C GLY A 224 1.69 27.16 -7.76
N ILE A 225 2.74 26.98 -8.57
CA ILE A 225 3.64 25.82 -8.49
C ILE A 225 4.48 25.90 -7.21
N LYS A 226 4.44 24.83 -6.40
CA LYS A 226 5.10 24.74 -5.10
C LYS A 226 5.95 23.48 -5.01
N ALA A 227 7.03 23.54 -4.23
CA ALA A 227 7.84 22.37 -3.95
C ALA A 227 7.02 21.25 -3.25
N PRO A 228 7.31 19.97 -3.52
CA PRO A 228 8.37 19.47 -4.40
C PRO A 228 7.95 19.48 -5.89
N SER A 229 8.76 20.15 -6.72
CA SER A 229 8.63 20.12 -8.18
C SER A 229 9.99 20.06 -8.84
N LEU A 230 10.05 19.34 -9.97
CA LEU A 230 11.16 19.32 -10.90
C LEU A 230 11.01 20.48 -11.86
N PHE A 231 12.09 21.19 -12.18
CA PHE A 231 12.13 22.16 -13.28
C PHE A 231 13.07 21.65 -14.36
N VAL A 232 12.54 21.38 -15.54
CA VAL A 232 13.27 20.77 -16.65
C VAL A 232 13.35 21.73 -17.81
N VAL A 233 14.54 21.86 -18.40
CA VAL A 233 14.81 22.76 -19.52
C VAL A 233 15.40 21.93 -20.67
N GLY A 234 14.75 21.96 -21.84
CA GLY A 234 15.26 21.32 -23.05
C GLY A 234 14.17 20.79 -23.98
N GLY A 235 14.57 20.43 -25.21
CA GLY A 235 13.64 20.01 -26.27
C GLY A 235 12.83 18.75 -25.93
N VAL A 236 13.33 17.88 -25.05
CA VAL A 236 12.62 16.66 -24.60
C VAL A 236 11.28 16.95 -23.94
N VAL A 237 11.05 18.16 -23.43
CA VAL A 237 9.76 18.58 -22.86
C VAL A 237 8.62 18.46 -23.89
N GLY A 238 8.91 18.69 -25.17
CA GLY A 238 7.93 18.57 -26.25
C GLY A 238 7.38 17.14 -26.43
N LEU A 239 8.09 16.12 -25.94
CA LEU A 239 7.65 14.72 -26.03
C LEU A 239 6.54 14.38 -25.04
N SER A 240 6.33 15.19 -23.99
CA SER A 240 5.30 14.98 -22.98
C SER A 240 3.89 14.89 -23.58
N ASP A 241 3.61 15.60 -24.68
CA ASP A 241 2.31 15.51 -25.38
C ASP A 241 2.03 14.13 -25.98
N LYS A 242 3.09 13.39 -26.32
CA LYS A 242 2.98 12.07 -26.95
C LYS A 242 3.16 10.95 -25.92
N LEU A 243 4.05 11.14 -24.97
CA LEU A 243 4.51 10.10 -24.04
C LEU A 243 3.91 10.24 -22.64
N GLY A 244 3.17 11.30 -22.34
CA GLY A 244 2.53 11.52 -21.05
C GLY A 244 1.40 10.52 -20.80
N PHE A 245 1.73 9.36 -20.23
CA PHE A 245 0.78 8.26 -20.00
C PHE A 245 0.12 8.33 -18.62
N TYR A 246 0.81 8.86 -17.60
CA TYR A 246 0.40 8.70 -16.21
C TYR A 246 -0.81 9.58 -15.83
N GLU A 247 -0.77 10.88 -16.16
CA GLU A 247 -1.87 11.82 -15.90
C GLU A 247 -3.12 11.54 -16.78
N ARG A 248 -3.00 10.65 -17.77
CA ARG A 248 -4.09 10.20 -18.64
C ARG A 248 -4.77 8.92 -18.16
N LYS A 249 -4.30 8.34 -17.06
CA LYS A 249 -4.91 7.12 -16.54
C LYS A 249 -6.35 7.40 -16.10
N PRO A 250 -7.29 6.43 -16.25
CA PRO A 250 -8.71 6.71 -16.07
C PRO A 250 -9.12 7.18 -14.67
N LEU A 251 -8.41 6.77 -13.62
CA LEU A 251 -8.67 7.19 -12.24
C LEU A 251 -7.60 8.16 -11.72
N PHE A 252 -6.81 8.77 -12.62
CA PHE A 252 -5.77 9.71 -12.19
C PHE A 252 -6.38 10.87 -11.38
N GLY A 253 -5.75 11.20 -10.25
CA GLY A 253 -6.22 12.22 -9.33
C GLY A 253 -7.40 11.81 -8.44
N LYS A 254 -8.02 10.64 -8.66
CA LYS A 254 -9.14 10.16 -7.84
C LYS A 254 -8.67 9.47 -6.58
N THR A 255 -9.36 9.75 -5.47
CA THR A 255 -9.11 9.15 -4.16
C THR A 255 -10.25 8.22 -3.77
N ILE A 256 -9.91 6.97 -3.44
CA ILE A 256 -10.88 5.91 -3.20
C ILE A 256 -10.58 5.25 -1.86
N MET A 257 -11.57 5.31 -0.98
CA MET A 257 -11.55 4.62 0.30
C MET A 257 -12.05 3.19 0.13
N VAL A 258 -11.26 2.22 0.61
CA VAL A 258 -11.52 0.78 0.46
C VAL A 258 -11.73 0.14 1.82
N THR A 259 -12.95 -0.33 2.10
CA THR A 259 -13.38 -0.80 3.42
C THR A 259 -13.12 -2.30 3.68
N ARG A 260 -11.95 -2.83 3.30
CA ARG A 260 -11.65 -4.29 3.30
C ARG A 260 -10.65 -4.75 4.38
N THR A 261 -10.78 -6.00 4.83
CA THR A 261 -9.91 -6.71 5.79
C THR A 261 -8.41 -6.63 5.49
N ARG A 262 -7.58 -6.68 6.55
CA ARG A 262 -6.10 -6.52 6.65
C ARG A 262 -5.19 -7.28 5.66
N LYS A 263 -5.70 -8.00 4.66
CA LYS A 263 -4.82 -8.67 3.69
C LYS A 263 -4.10 -7.64 2.84
N LYS A 264 -2.76 -7.61 2.98
CA LYS A 264 -1.84 -6.89 2.10
C LYS A 264 -2.20 -7.19 0.65
N ASN A 265 -2.43 -6.13 -0.14
CA ASN A 265 -2.77 -6.17 -1.57
C ASN A 265 -4.17 -6.73 -1.85
N SER A 266 -5.22 -6.00 -1.46
CA SER A 266 -6.55 -6.29 -1.98
C SER A 266 -6.56 -6.12 -3.50
N ASP A 267 -7.14 -7.08 -4.22
CA ASP A 267 -7.27 -7.07 -5.69
C ASP A 267 -7.87 -5.74 -6.20
N LEU A 268 -8.84 -5.19 -5.46
CA LEU A 268 -9.42 -3.87 -5.72
C LEU A 268 -8.38 -2.75 -5.64
N ARG A 269 -7.53 -2.72 -4.60
CA ARG A 269 -6.47 -1.71 -4.48
C ARG A 269 -5.53 -1.76 -5.66
N GLN A 270 -5.06 -2.95 -6.03
CA GLN A 270 -4.13 -3.13 -7.13
C GLN A 270 -4.73 -2.57 -8.43
N LYS A 271 -5.98 -2.92 -8.75
CA LYS A 271 -6.64 -2.44 -9.96
C LYS A 271 -6.84 -0.92 -9.95
N ILE A 272 -7.18 -0.32 -8.79
CA ILE A 272 -7.28 1.14 -8.66
C ILE A 272 -5.91 1.81 -8.89
N ASP A 273 -4.85 1.31 -8.25
CA ASP A 273 -3.48 1.83 -8.40
C ASP A 273 -3.01 1.71 -9.87
N GLU A 274 -3.31 0.59 -10.55
CA GLU A 274 -3.03 0.38 -11.98
C GLU A 274 -3.74 1.41 -12.87
N LEU A 275 -4.98 1.77 -12.51
CA LEU A 275 -5.78 2.81 -13.16
C LEU A 275 -5.43 4.24 -12.71
N GLY A 276 -4.41 4.42 -11.86
CA GLY A 276 -3.88 5.73 -11.46
C GLY A 276 -4.56 6.39 -10.27
N GLY A 277 -5.51 5.72 -9.62
CA GLY A 277 -6.17 6.22 -8.43
C GLY A 277 -5.34 6.05 -7.16
N LYS A 278 -5.66 6.84 -6.13
CA LYS A 278 -5.10 6.69 -4.79
C LYS A 278 -6.07 5.93 -3.90
N THR A 279 -5.57 4.90 -3.25
CA THR A 279 -6.33 4.10 -2.30
C THR A 279 -6.02 4.47 -0.86
N PHE A 280 -7.08 4.57 -0.05
CA PHE A 280 -7.03 4.61 1.41
C PHE A 280 -7.68 3.34 1.96
N GLU A 281 -6.86 2.39 2.39
CA GLU A 281 -7.35 1.11 2.91
C GLU A 281 -7.77 1.24 4.37
N LEU A 282 -9.00 0.83 4.66
CA LEU A 282 -9.58 0.83 6.00
C LEU A 282 -9.99 -0.60 6.37
N PRO A 283 -9.19 -1.30 7.17
CA PRO A 283 -9.56 -2.61 7.69
C PRO A 283 -10.61 -2.44 8.78
N THR A 284 -11.89 -2.28 8.39
CA THR A 284 -13.02 -2.10 9.31
C THR A 284 -13.37 -3.35 10.11
N ILE A 285 -12.86 -4.51 9.68
CA ILE A 285 -13.06 -5.80 10.33
C ILE A 285 -11.77 -6.22 11.03
N ASP A 286 -11.87 -6.53 12.32
CA ASP A 286 -10.88 -7.32 13.04
C ASP A 286 -11.38 -8.74 13.27
N ILE A 287 -10.44 -9.67 13.41
CA ILE A 287 -10.72 -11.06 13.74
C ILE A 287 -10.25 -11.27 15.17
N LYS A 288 -11.19 -11.56 16.06
CA LYS A 288 -10.88 -11.90 17.44
C LYS A 288 -11.04 -13.39 17.64
N ASP A 289 -9.92 -14.05 17.94
CA ASP A 289 -9.92 -15.45 18.35
C ASP A 289 -10.79 -15.61 19.60
N LYS A 290 -11.57 -16.69 19.67
CA LYS A 290 -12.29 -17.05 20.89
C LYS A 290 -11.28 -17.48 21.97
N GLU A 291 -11.65 -17.29 23.23
CA GLU A 291 -10.78 -17.72 24.33
C GLU A 291 -10.64 -19.25 24.36
N ASN A 292 -9.45 -19.73 24.69
CA ASN A 292 -9.16 -21.16 24.89
C ASN A 292 -9.42 -22.06 23.66
N VAL A 293 -9.43 -21.52 22.45
CA VAL A 293 -9.66 -22.28 21.20
C VAL A 293 -8.76 -23.51 21.08
N GLY A 294 -7.45 -23.36 21.32
CA GLY A 294 -6.50 -24.48 21.28
C GLY A 294 -6.87 -25.61 22.24
N ARG A 295 -7.21 -25.26 23.48
CA ARG A 295 -7.64 -26.23 24.50
C ARG A 295 -8.95 -26.93 24.13
N ILE A 296 -9.93 -26.20 23.61
CA ILE A 296 -11.21 -26.76 23.16
C ILE A 296 -10.97 -27.76 22.02
N LEU A 297 -10.16 -27.39 21.03
CA LEU A 297 -9.80 -28.27 19.91
C LEU A 297 -9.07 -29.53 20.39
N LEU A 298 -8.11 -29.38 21.32
CA LEU A 298 -7.43 -30.53 21.91
C LEU A 298 -8.36 -31.47 22.65
N GLU A 299 -9.29 -30.94 23.46
CA GLU A 299 -10.26 -31.76 24.19
C GLU A 299 -11.19 -32.52 23.24
N ARG A 300 -11.61 -31.89 22.14
CA ARG A 300 -12.42 -32.52 21.08
C ARG A 300 -11.65 -33.64 20.37
N LEU A 301 -10.46 -33.35 19.87
CA LEU A 301 -9.60 -34.32 19.16
C LEU A 301 -9.16 -35.50 20.04
N LYS A 302 -9.11 -35.34 21.37
CA LYS A 302 -8.80 -36.44 22.30
C LYS A 302 -10.01 -37.33 22.59
N ARG A 303 -11.22 -36.78 22.61
CA ARG A 303 -12.44 -37.49 23.04
C ARG A 303 -13.18 -38.15 21.90
N LYS A 304 -12.96 -37.72 20.66
CA LYS A 304 -13.74 -38.12 19.51
C LYS A 304 -12.85 -38.34 18.29
N THR A 305 -13.13 -39.41 17.56
CA THR A 305 -12.57 -39.64 16.24
C THR A 305 -13.53 -39.05 15.20
N TYR A 306 -13.01 -38.18 14.34
CA TYR A 306 -13.76 -37.63 13.22
C TYR A 306 -13.49 -38.47 11.95
N SER A 307 -14.40 -38.43 10.98
CA SER A 307 -14.11 -38.90 9.62
C SER A 307 -13.53 -37.75 8.78
N HIS A 308 -14.02 -36.53 9.00
CA HIS A 308 -13.65 -35.36 8.23
C HIS A 308 -13.39 -34.13 9.10
N ILE A 309 -12.53 -33.24 8.60
CA ILE A 309 -12.42 -31.86 9.06
C ILE A 309 -12.80 -30.94 7.89
N VAL A 310 -13.74 -30.03 8.11
CA VAL A 310 -14.23 -29.14 7.05
C VAL A 310 -13.89 -27.68 7.34
N PHE A 311 -13.30 -27.00 6.35
CA PHE A 311 -12.97 -25.58 6.41
C PHE A 311 -13.72 -24.78 5.35
N THR A 312 -14.49 -23.79 5.81
CA THR A 312 -15.22 -22.84 4.95
C THR A 312 -14.52 -21.48 4.82
N SER A 313 -13.34 -21.31 5.40
CA SER A 313 -12.58 -20.07 5.37
C SER A 313 -11.09 -20.35 5.54
N HIS A 314 -10.23 -19.56 4.89
CA HIS A 314 -8.78 -19.62 5.15
C HIS A 314 -8.44 -19.17 6.58
N ASN A 315 -9.26 -18.31 7.20
CA ASN A 315 -9.02 -17.86 8.58
C ASN A 315 -9.23 -19.01 9.58
N SER A 316 -10.26 -19.84 9.38
CA SER A 316 -10.46 -21.00 10.26
C SER A 316 -9.32 -22.01 10.13
N VAL A 317 -8.75 -22.18 8.93
CA VAL A 317 -7.54 -22.97 8.71
C VAL A 317 -6.37 -22.42 9.53
N ASP A 318 -6.05 -21.14 9.35
CA ASP A 318 -4.90 -20.53 10.02
C ASP A 318 -5.04 -20.56 11.55
N ILE A 319 -6.22 -20.25 12.09
CA ILE A 319 -6.49 -20.23 13.53
C ILE A 319 -6.47 -21.64 14.11
N PHE A 320 -7.06 -22.62 13.43
CA PHE A 320 -7.04 -24.03 13.84
C PHE A 320 -5.60 -24.54 14.01
N PHE A 321 -4.78 -24.45 12.95
CA PHE A 321 -3.43 -24.99 12.98
C PHE A 321 -2.51 -24.22 13.93
N LYS A 322 -2.58 -22.88 13.96
CA LYS A 322 -1.78 -22.09 14.91
C LYS A 322 -2.14 -22.38 16.36
N SER A 323 -3.43 -22.54 16.66
CA SER A 323 -3.89 -22.88 18.01
C SER A 323 -3.39 -24.25 18.43
N LEU A 324 -3.44 -25.24 17.55
CA LEU A 324 -2.88 -26.57 17.82
C LEU A 324 -1.36 -26.55 18.04
N ILE A 325 -0.60 -25.79 17.23
CA ILE A 325 0.85 -25.59 17.42
C ILE A 325 1.14 -24.97 18.78
N LYS A 326 0.39 -23.94 19.16
CA LYS A 326 0.56 -23.23 20.44
C LYS A 326 0.37 -24.18 21.64
N GLU A 327 -0.53 -25.15 21.51
CA GLU A 327 -0.78 -26.15 22.55
C GLU A 327 0.12 -27.41 22.41
N GLY A 328 1.09 -27.41 21.49
CA GLY A 328 2.04 -28.51 21.30
C GLY A 328 1.42 -29.78 20.69
N TYR A 329 0.33 -29.66 19.93
CA TYR A 329 -0.30 -30.80 19.28
C TYR A 329 0.50 -31.28 18.07
N ASP A 330 0.76 -32.59 18.00
CA ASP A 330 1.40 -33.22 16.85
C ASP A 330 0.38 -33.50 15.74
N PHE A 331 0.57 -32.84 14.60
CA PHE A 331 -0.30 -32.98 13.42
C PHE A 331 -0.38 -34.40 12.85
N ARG A 332 0.57 -35.29 13.16
CA ARG A 332 0.44 -36.72 12.82
C ARG A 332 -0.78 -37.36 13.48
N GLY A 333 -1.27 -36.80 14.58
CA GLY A 333 -2.53 -37.19 15.22
C GLY A 333 -3.77 -36.91 14.36
N LEU A 334 -3.64 -36.15 13.26
CA LEU A 334 -4.70 -35.95 12.28
C LEU A 334 -4.73 -37.02 11.18
N ALA A 335 -3.80 -37.99 11.21
CA ALA A 335 -3.76 -39.06 10.22
C ALA A 335 -5.07 -39.86 10.21
N GLY A 336 -5.64 -40.06 9.03
CA GLY A 336 -6.91 -40.75 8.83
C GLY A 336 -8.13 -39.84 8.73
N PHE A 337 -8.02 -38.55 9.10
CA PHE A 337 -9.06 -37.56 8.81
C PHE A 337 -8.98 -37.11 7.36
N ARG A 338 -10.12 -37.07 6.68
CA ARG A 338 -10.22 -36.42 5.37
C ARG A 338 -10.44 -34.92 5.53
N ILE A 339 -9.79 -34.11 4.72
CA ILE A 339 -9.87 -32.65 4.82
C ILE A 339 -10.68 -32.09 3.66
N ALA A 340 -11.76 -31.37 4.00
CA ALA A 340 -12.65 -30.74 3.04
C ALA A 340 -12.50 -29.22 3.06
N SER A 341 -12.54 -28.60 1.89
CA SER A 341 -12.33 -27.17 1.69
C SER A 341 -13.40 -26.56 0.79
N VAL A 342 -13.92 -25.39 1.17
CA VAL A 342 -14.94 -24.71 0.36
C VAL A 342 -14.41 -24.18 -0.97
N GLY A 343 -13.10 -24.03 -1.15
CA GLY A 343 -12.54 -23.61 -2.44
C GLY A 343 -11.06 -23.29 -2.39
N SER A 344 -10.50 -22.95 -3.55
CA SER A 344 -9.06 -22.88 -3.79
C SER A 344 -8.27 -21.98 -2.83
N ALA A 345 -8.86 -20.88 -2.35
CA ALA A 345 -8.21 -20.01 -1.37
C ALA A 345 -8.02 -20.69 0.00
N THR A 346 -9.00 -21.49 0.41
CA THR A 346 -8.95 -22.30 1.64
C THR A 346 -7.96 -23.46 1.46
N SER A 347 -7.98 -24.14 0.31
CA SER A 347 -7.00 -25.19 -0.04
C SER A 347 -5.55 -24.67 -0.02
N ARG A 348 -5.31 -23.48 -0.55
CA ARG A 348 -3.99 -22.82 -0.47
C ARG A 348 -3.55 -22.56 0.96
N ALA A 349 -4.46 -22.20 1.86
CA ALA A 349 -4.15 -22.04 3.27
C ALA A 349 -3.80 -23.37 3.93
N ILE A 350 -4.55 -24.44 3.64
CA ILE A 350 -4.32 -25.80 4.16
C ILE A 350 -2.91 -26.29 3.77
N ARG A 351 -2.50 -26.07 2.51
CA ARG A 351 -1.17 -26.45 2.01
C ARG A 351 -0.01 -25.80 2.76
N LYS A 352 -0.18 -24.60 3.34
CA LYS A 352 0.87 -23.94 4.13
C LYS A 352 1.27 -24.74 5.38
N TYR A 353 0.37 -25.57 5.89
CA TYR A 353 0.61 -26.42 7.06
C TYR A 353 0.96 -27.87 6.67
N GLY A 354 1.22 -28.14 5.38
CA GLY A 354 1.66 -29.45 4.90
C GLY A 354 0.54 -30.44 4.53
N PHE A 355 -0.72 -29.98 4.49
CA PHE A 355 -1.87 -30.82 4.15
C PHE A 355 -2.39 -30.56 2.73
N ILE A 356 -3.00 -31.58 2.12
CA ILE A 356 -3.75 -31.46 0.86
C ILE A 356 -5.21 -31.76 1.18
N ALA A 357 -6.13 -30.92 0.71
CA ALA A 357 -7.56 -31.19 0.87
C ALA A 357 -7.96 -32.38 -0.02
N ASP A 358 -8.62 -33.38 0.56
CA ASP A 358 -9.22 -34.51 -0.15
C ASP A 358 -10.42 -34.06 -0.98
N ILE A 359 -11.15 -33.06 -0.48
CA ILE A 359 -12.37 -32.54 -1.10
C ILE A 359 -12.25 -31.02 -1.27
N GLU A 360 -12.47 -30.53 -2.48
CA GLU A 360 -12.55 -29.10 -2.79
C GLU A 360 -13.86 -28.83 -3.56
N SER A 361 -14.70 -27.92 -3.04
CA SER A 361 -15.91 -27.49 -3.73
C SER A 361 -15.56 -26.53 -4.86
N SER A 362 -16.09 -26.80 -6.06
CA SER A 362 -15.95 -25.91 -7.23
C SER A 362 -16.90 -24.71 -7.18
N GLN A 363 -18.01 -24.82 -6.45
CA GLN A 363 -19.03 -23.78 -6.37
C GLN A 363 -18.83 -22.79 -5.20
N SER A 364 -17.87 -23.02 -4.32
CA SER A 364 -17.54 -22.12 -3.21
C SER A 364 -18.69 -21.83 -2.23
N THR A 365 -19.65 -22.76 -2.09
CA THR A 365 -20.73 -22.65 -1.11
C THR A 365 -20.65 -23.73 -0.05
N GLY A 366 -21.10 -23.41 1.18
CA GLY A 366 -21.17 -24.39 2.27
C GLY A 366 -22.12 -25.54 1.97
N GLN A 367 -23.18 -25.29 1.20
CA GLN A 367 -24.16 -26.31 0.81
C GLN A 367 -23.58 -27.34 -0.17
N ASP A 368 -22.84 -26.88 -1.18
CA ASP A 368 -22.18 -27.76 -2.14
C ASP A 368 -21.10 -28.61 -1.46
N LEU A 369 -20.27 -27.98 -0.63
CA LEU A 369 -19.27 -28.68 0.17
C LEU A 369 -19.88 -29.75 1.06
N ALA A 370 -20.99 -29.45 1.73
CA ALA A 370 -21.71 -30.41 2.57
C ALA A 370 -22.15 -31.65 1.77
N LYS A 371 -22.72 -31.44 0.56
CA LYS A 371 -23.14 -32.54 -0.32
C LYS A 371 -21.97 -33.41 -0.77
N LEU A 372 -20.82 -32.81 -1.07
CA LEU A 372 -19.60 -33.55 -1.44
C LEU A 372 -19.08 -34.40 -0.29
N ILE A 373 -19.08 -33.87 0.93
CA ILE A 373 -18.70 -34.63 2.14
C ILE A 373 -19.66 -35.79 2.37
N LEU A 374 -20.98 -35.57 2.29
CA LEU A 374 -21.97 -36.64 2.44
C LEU A 374 -21.79 -37.74 1.38
N LYS A 375 -21.41 -37.39 0.16
CA LYS A 375 -21.09 -38.36 -0.89
C LYS A 375 -19.84 -39.17 -0.53
N ASP A 376 -18.76 -38.51 -0.13
CA ASP A 376 -17.51 -39.19 0.26
C ASP A 376 -17.73 -40.11 1.47
N ILE A 377 -18.54 -39.69 2.44
CA ILE A 377 -18.91 -40.52 3.60
C ILE A 377 -19.62 -41.81 3.17
N ARG A 378 -20.58 -41.72 2.24
CA ARG A 378 -21.32 -42.89 1.73
C ARG A 378 -20.42 -43.85 0.95
N GLU A 379 -19.52 -43.31 0.13
CA GLU A 379 -18.60 -44.10 -0.71
C GLU A 379 -17.44 -44.69 0.10
N GLY A 380 -17.01 -44.01 1.15
CA GLY A 380 -15.88 -44.39 2.01
C GLY A 380 -16.20 -45.41 3.10
N GLY A 381 -17.48 -45.74 3.32
CA GLY A 381 -17.90 -46.78 4.27
C GLY A 381 -17.58 -46.48 5.73
N PHE A 382 -17.69 -45.21 6.16
CA PHE A 382 -17.43 -44.82 7.54
C PHE A 382 -18.55 -45.29 8.47
N ASP A 383 -18.21 -46.04 9.53
CA ASP A 383 -19.13 -46.37 10.63
C ASP A 383 -19.29 -45.15 11.55
N SER A 384 -20.54 -44.70 11.74
CA SER A 384 -20.90 -43.54 12.59
C SER A 384 -20.07 -42.27 12.31
N PRO A 385 -20.14 -41.71 11.09
CA PRO A 385 -19.30 -40.60 10.68
C PRO A 385 -19.57 -39.33 11.51
N SER A 386 -18.50 -38.67 11.94
CA SER A 386 -18.57 -37.33 12.51
C SER A 386 -17.63 -36.36 11.82
N VAL A 387 -18.10 -35.13 11.61
CA VAL A 387 -17.36 -34.08 10.91
C VAL A 387 -17.02 -32.97 11.90
N LEU A 388 -15.74 -32.66 12.05
CA LEU A 388 -15.31 -31.48 12.80
C LEU A 388 -15.44 -30.25 11.89
N PHE A 389 -16.15 -29.23 12.36
CA PHE A 389 -16.36 -27.97 11.63
C PHE A 389 -15.85 -26.76 12.41
N PRO A 390 -14.55 -26.44 12.30
CA PRO A 390 -13.99 -25.21 12.83
C PRO A 390 -14.38 -24.01 11.96
N CYS A 391 -15.11 -23.06 12.51
CA CYS A 391 -15.67 -21.93 11.75
C CYS A 391 -15.74 -20.64 12.56
N SER A 392 -16.24 -19.57 11.95
CA SER A 392 -16.55 -18.32 12.67
C SER A 392 -17.86 -18.46 13.45
N GLU A 393 -17.99 -17.78 14.57
CA GLU A 393 -19.25 -17.70 15.35
C GLU A 393 -20.46 -17.28 14.49
N ILE A 394 -20.27 -16.36 13.55
CA ILE A 394 -21.32 -15.86 12.67
C ILE A 394 -21.52 -16.69 11.39
N ALA A 395 -20.91 -17.87 11.29
CA ALA A 395 -21.03 -18.71 10.10
C ALA A 395 -22.47 -19.22 9.91
N SER A 396 -22.92 -19.26 8.65
CA SER A 396 -24.23 -19.79 8.25
C SER A 396 -24.47 -21.21 8.78
N ARG A 397 -25.72 -21.47 9.15
CA ARG A 397 -26.19 -22.77 9.68
C ARG A 397 -26.50 -23.80 8.58
N VAL A 398 -26.40 -23.43 7.30
CA VAL A 398 -26.69 -24.32 6.15
C VAL A 398 -25.88 -25.63 6.17
N MET A 399 -24.63 -25.61 6.66
CA MET A 399 -23.83 -26.85 6.80
C MET A 399 -24.46 -27.81 7.83
N GLU A 400 -24.99 -27.27 8.94
CA GLU A 400 -25.65 -28.05 10.00
C GLU A 400 -26.92 -28.70 9.45
N GLU A 401 -27.76 -27.91 8.76
CA GLU A 401 -29.01 -28.39 8.14
C GLU A 401 -28.76 -29.54 7.15
N VAL A 402 -27.74 -29.41 6.28
CA VAL A 402 -27.43 -30.45 5.29
C VAL A 402 -26.85 -31.70 5.96
N MET A 403 -25.96 -31.56 6.95
CA MET A 403 -25.37 -32.71 7.64
C MET A 403 -26.41 -33.47 8.47
N GLU A 404 -27.32 -32.77 9.12
CA GLU A 404 -28.45 -33.35 9.86
C GLU A 404 -29.35 -34.17 8.93
N SER A 405 -29.67 -33.63 7.73
CA SER A 405 -30.43 -34.37 6.70
C SER A 405 -29.71 -35.65 6.22
N GLY A 406 -28.38 -35.66 6.29
CA GLY A 406 -27.54 -36.80 5.97
C GLY A 406 -27.31 -37.77 7.14
N GLN A 407 -27.89 -37.51 8.31
CA GLN A 407 -27.65 -38.25 9.56
C GLN A 407 -26.17 -38.32 9.96
N VAL A 408 -25.41 -37.26 9.68
CA VAL A 408 -24.00 -37.14 10.02
C VAL A 408 -23.82 -36.15 11.17
N ASP A 409 -23.07 -36.55 12.19
CA ASP A 409 -22.83 -35.74 13.38
C ASP A 409 -21.80 -34.63 13.09
N LEU A 410 -22.25 -33.38 13.06
CA LEU A 410 -21.42 -32.20 12.80
C LEU A 410 -21.02 -31.51 14.12
N ASP A 411 -19.75 -31.59 14.47
CA ASP A 411 -19.19 -30.94 15.66
C ASP A 411 -18.66 -29.55 15.29
N ARG A 412 -19.48 -28.54 15.51
CA ARG A 412 -19.12 -27.14 15.26
C ARG A 412 -18.25 -26.58 16.39
N VAL A 413 -17.12 -25.97 16.02
CA VAL A 413 -16.25 -25.24 16.94
C VAL A 413 -16.07 -23.81 16.44
N ASP A 414 -16.61 -22.85 17.18
CA ASP A 414 -16.44 -21.43 16.89
C ASP A 414 -15.02 -21.00 17.29
N LEU A 415 -14.18 -20.75 16.28
CA LEU A 415 -12.78 -20.39 16.47
C LEU A 415 -12.57 -18.89 16.68
N TYR A 416 -13.38 -18.07 16.03
CA TYR A 416 -13.23 -16.62 16.04
C TYR A 416 -14.55 -15.92 15.78
N THR A 417 -14.57 -14.63 16.04
CA THR A 417 -15.66 -13.75 15.66
C THR A 417 -15.11 -12.52 14.95
N ASN A 418 -15.93 -11.94 14.07
CA ASN A 418 -15.58 -10.69 13.42
C ASN A 418 -16.02 -9.55 14.34
N THR A 419 -15.10 -8.68 14.70
CA THR A 419 -15.39 -7.47 15.48
C THR A 419 -15.09 -6.24 14.65
N VAL A 420 -15.66 -5.11 15.06
CA VAL A 420 -15.30 -3.80 14.51
C VAL A 420 -13.88 -3.46 14.92
N ASN A 421 -13.06 -3.04 13.97
CA ASN A 421 -11.71 -2.57 14.25
C ASN A 421 -11.75 -1.10 14.68
N MET A 422 -11.89 -0.84 15.97
CA MET A 422 -11.92 0.53 16.51
C MET A 422 -10.57 1.24 16.48
N ASP A 423 -9.46 0.49 16.35
CA ASP A 423 -8.10 1.04 16.37
C ASP A 423 -7.81 1.98 15.19
N ILE A 424 -8.61 1.89 14.12
CA ILE A 424 -8.47 2.76 12.94
C ILE A 424 -9.28 4.07 13.05
N LYS A 425 -10.02 4.30 14.13
CA LYS A 425 -10.90 5.47 14.25
C LYS A 425 -10.13 6.79 14.08
N ASP A 426 -9.02 6.95 14.79
CA ASP A 426 -8.25 8.19 14.73
C ASP A 426 -7.62 8.41 13.35
N GLU A 427 -7.10 7.35 12.72
CA GLU A 427 -6.56 7.41 11.35
C GLU A 427 -7.65 7.76 10.34
N LEU A 428 -8.83 7.13 10.45
CA LEU A 428 -9.98 7.42 9.60
C LEU A 428 -10.41 8.88 9.70
N LEU A 429 -10.55 9.40 10.92
CA LEU A 429 -10.93 10.79 11.14
C LEU A 429 -9.87 11.76 10.62
N ASP A 430 -8.58 11.41 10.72
CA ASP A 430 -7.50 12.23 10.16
C ASP A 430 -7.56 12.28 8.63
N ILE A 431 -7.80 11.13 7.98
CA ILE A 431 -7.96 11.04 6.52
C ILE A 431 -9.16 11.86 6.07
N LEU A 432 -10.34 11.65 6.66
CA LEU A 432 -11.58 12.34 6.27
C LEU A 432 -11.50 13.88 6.44
N LYS A 433 -10.65 14.37 7.35
CA LYS A 433 -10.48 15.81 7.61
C LYS A 433 -9.42 16.46 6.73
N LYS A 434 -8.45 15.71 6.20
CA LYS A 434 -7.28 16.25 5.49
C LYS A 434 -7.24 15.93 4.01
N GLU A 435 -7.93 14.87 3.61
CA GLU A 435 -7.93 14.36 2.26
C GLU A 435 -9.32 14.54 1.66
N ASP A 436 -9.37 15.07 0.43
CA ASP A 436 -10.59 15.04 -0.36
C ASP A 436 -10.76 13.60 -0.87
N ILE A 437 -11.83 12.93 -0.44
CA ILE A 437 -12.15 11.55 -0.84
C ILE A 437 -13.28 11.59 -1.88
N ASP A 438 -13.03 11.09 -3.09
CA ASP A 438 -14.05 11.03 -4.14
C ASP A 438 -15.06 9.89 -3.89
N TYR A 439 -14.57 8.70 -3.51
CA TYR A 439 -15.39 7.49 -3.41
C TYR A 439 -15.12 6.68 -2.13
N ILE A 440 -16.17 6.05 -1.59
CA ILE A 440 -16.07 4.96 -0.61
C ILE A 440 -16.65 3.70 -1.24
N THR A 441 -15.87 2.64 -1.26
CA THR A 441 -16.27 1.34 -1.81
C THR A 441 -16.66 0.37 -0.69
N PHE A 442 -17.79 -0.33 -0.86
CA PHE A 442 -18.31 -1.33 0.06
C PHE A 442 -18.44 -2.69 -0.63
N THR A 443 -17.66 -3.66 -0.15
CA THR A 443 -17.63 -5.03 -0.70
C THR A 443 -18.56 -6.00 0.04
N SER A 444 -19.22 -5.54 1.10
CA SER A 444 -20.27 -6.28 1.80
C SER A 444 -21.09 -5.36 2.72
N SER A 445 -22.31 -5.76 3.05
CA SER A 445 -23.15 -5.08 4.05
C SER A 445 -22.47 -4.87 5.40
N SER A 446 -21.63 -5.81 5.85
CA SER A 446 -20.91 -5.68 7.13
C SER A 446 -19.93 -4.50 7.12
N THR A 447 -19.26 -4.25 5.99
CA THR A 447 -18.29 -3.13 5.88
C THR A 447 -18.97 -1.77 6.01
N VAL A 448 -20.22 -1.64 5.56
CA VAL A 448 -21.04 -0.43 5.75
C VAL A 448 -21.35 -0.23 7.22
N LYS A 449 -21.90 -1.27 7.88
CA LYS A 449 -22.28 -1.22 9.30
C LYS A 449 -21.08 -0.87 10.19
N TYR A 450 -19.95 -1.52 9.97
CA TYR A 450 -18.75 -1.29 10.77
C TYR A 450 -18.13 0.08 10.53
N LEU A 451 -18.13 0.61 9.30
CA LEU A 451 -17.67 1.97 9.07
C LEU A 451 -18.52 2.99 9.85
N VAL A 452 -19.85 2.83 9.82
CA VAL A 452 -20.77 3.70 10.56
C VAL A 452 -20.58 3.56 12.07
N GLU A 453 -20.34 2.35 12.57
CA GLU A 453 -20.04 2.10 13.99
C GLU A 453 -18.72 2.75 14.44
N ILE A 454 -17.67 2.67 13.61
CA ILE A 454 -16.37 3.32 13.89
C ILE A 454 -16.54 4.84 13.97
N LEU A 455 -17.25 5.41 13.00
CA LEU A 455 -17.51 6.86 12.96
C LEU A 455 -18.37 7.32 14.14
N GLY A 456 -19.41 6.56 14.50
CA GLY A 456 -20.35 6.94 15.56
C GLY A 456 -21.02 8.28 15.23
N ASP A 457 -20.82 9.28 16.09
CA ASP A 457 -21.38 10.63 15.92
C ASP A 457 -20.77 11.37 14.71
N ASP A 458 -19.57 10.99 14.27
CA ASP A 458 -18.87 11.60 13.12
C ASP A 458 -19.35 11.07 11.76
N LYS A 459 -20.42 10.26 11.72
CA LYS A 459 -20.90 9.58 10.50
C LYS A 459 -21.30 10.55 9.37
N ASP A 460 -21.64 11.79 9.71
CA ASP A 460 -21.99 12.80 8.70
C ASP A 460 -20.77 13.24 7.87
N LEU A 461 -19.53 12.98 8.32
CA LEU A 461 -18.31 13.28 7.55
C LEU A 461 -18.25 12.54 6.20
N ILE A 462 -18.94 11.41 6.08
CA ILE A 462 -18.99 10.65 4.82
C ILE A 462 -20.23 10.96 3.99
N ARG A 463 -21.10 11.89 4.40
CA ARG A 463 -22.38 12.15 3.72
C ARG A 463 -22.20 12.66 2.29
N ASP A 464 -21.19 13.47 2.03
CA ASP A 464 -20.97 14.07 0.70
C ASP A 464 -20.02 13.27 -0.21
N ILE A 465 -19.46 12.16 0.31
CA ILE A 465 -18.56 11.29 -0.46
C ILE A 465 -19.37 10.25 -1.25
N LYS A 466 -19.05 9.98 -2.52
CA LYS A 466 -19.84 9.02 -3.30
C LYS A 466 -19.71 7.60 -2.75
N LYS A 467 -20.83 6.92 -2.49
CA LYS A 467 -20.85 5.52 -2.03
C LYS A 467 -21.03 4.57 -3.20
N VAL A 468 -20.13 3.61 -3.28
CA VAL A 468 -20.09 2.57 -4.31
C VAL A 468 -20.34 1.21 -3.65
N SER A 469 -21.40 0.54 -4.09
CA SER A 469 -21.80 -0.77 -3.60
C SER A 469 -21.44 -1.87 -4.58
N ILE A 470 -20.94 -3.00 -4.06
CA ILE A 470 -20.71 -4.21 -4.88
C ILE A 470 -22.01 -4.86 -5.36
N GLY A 471 -23.17 -4.52 -4.80
CA GLY A 471 -24.45 -5.07 -5.26
C GLY A 471 -25.62 -4.80 -4.30
N SER A 472 -26.82 -5.18 -4.75
CA SER A 472 -28.12 -4.80 -4.16
C SER A 472 -28.25 -4.99 -2.63
N VAL A 473 -27.73 -6.07 -2.06
CA VAL A 473 -27.80 -6.31 -0.60
C VAL A 473 -26.98 -5.27 0.18
N THR A 474 -25.79 -4.92 -0.32
CA THR A 474 -24.94 -3.89 0.28
C THR A 474 -25.58 -2.52 0.07
N SER A 475 -26.17 -2.28 -1.11
CA SER A 475 -26.89 -1.05 -1.42
C SER A 475 -28.07 -0.79 -0.50
N GLN A 476 -28.86 -1.83 -0.21
CA GLN A 476 -29.95 -1.72 0.75
C GLN A 476 -29.44 -1.37 2.15
N THR A 477 -28.31 -1.96 2.56
CA THR A 477 -27.69 -1.65 3.86
C THR A 477 -27.23 -0.19 3.96
N ILE A 478 -26.70 0.39 2.88
CA ILE A 478 -26.33 1.81 2.82
C ILE A 478 -27.56 2.70 3.06
N ARG A 479 -28.68 2.40 2.38
CA ARG A 479 -29.95 3.13 2.53
C ARG A 479 -30.56 2.97 3.92
N ASP A 480 -30.58 1.75 4.46
CA ASP A 480 -31.13 1.45 5.79
C ASP A 480 -30.39 2.21 6.90
N LEU A 481 -29.11 2.53 6.70
CA LEU A 481 -28.28 3.32 7.63
C LEU A 481 -28.38 4.84 7.40
N GLY A 482 -29.25 5.29 6.48
CA GLY A 482 -29.56 6.69 6.25
C GLY A 482 -28.60 7.42 5.32
N PHE A 483 -27.90 6.69 4.44
CA PHE A 483 -27.06 7.27 3.40
C PHE A 483 -27.66 7.05 2.01
N ASP A 484 -27.45 8.02 1.13
CA ASP A 484 -27.77 7.86 -0.28
C ASP A 484 -26.77 6.92 -0.95
N LEU A 485 -27.24 6.17 -1.95
CA LEU A 485 -26.40 5.34 -2.80
C LEU A 485 -26.15 6.08 -4.12
N ASP A 486 -24.89 6.28 -4.46
CA ASP A 486 -24.50 6.93 -5.72
C ASP A 486 -24.30 5.91 -6.86
N ILE A 487 -23.64 4.78 -6.56
CA ILE A 487 -23.25 3.79 -7.57
C ILE A 487 -23.47 2.37 -7.04
N GLU A 488 -24.16 1.53 -7.80
CA GLU A 488 -24.26 0.08 -7.59
C GLU A 488 -23.66 -0.66 -8.77
N ALA A 489 -22.81 -1.65 -8.49
CA ALA A 489 -22.27 -2.54 -9.50
C ALA A 489 -23.35 -3.50 -10.03
N ASP A 490 -23.40 -3.68 -11.35
CA ASP A 490 -24.35 -4.60 -12.01
C ASP A 490 -24.18 -6.06 -11.58
N GLN A 491 -22.95 -6.46 -11.27
CA GLN A 491 -22.60 -7.78 -10.77
C GLN A 491 -21.86 -7.68 -9.45
N ALA A 492 -22.06 -8.67 -8.59
CA ALA A 492 -21.36 -8.78 -7.29
C ALA A 492 -19.88 -9.17 -7.44
N SER A 493 -19.10 -8.33 -8.12
CA SER A 493 -17.69 -8.53 -8.43
C SER A 493 -16.89 -7.23 -8.32
N ILE A 494 -15.59 -7.36 -8.06
CA ILE A 494 -14.66 -6.22 -8.01
C ILE A 494 -14.57 -5.53 -9.38
N ASP A 495 -14.55 -6.31 -10.46
CA ASP A 495 -14.46 -5.79 -11.82
C ASP A 495 -15.67 -4.93 -12.19
N SER A 496 -16.89 -5.41 -11.90
CA SER A 496 -18.11 -4.64 -12.16
C SER A 496 -18.16 -3.35 -11.35
N MET A 497 -17.69 -3.37 -10.10
CA MET A 497 -17.59 -2.18 -9.26
C MET A 497 -16.62 -1.14 -9.82
N ILE A 498 -15.46 -1.57 -10.34
CA ILE A 498 -14.49 -0.66 -10.97
C ILE A 498 -15.07 -0.06 -12.26
N LEU A 499 -15.73 -0.87 -13.09
CA LEU A 499 -16.40 -0.38 -14.30
C LEU A 499 -17.43 0.71 -13.97
N ALA A 500 -18.24 0.50 -12.93
CA ALA A 500 -19.22 1.48 -12.50
C ALA A 500 -18.58 2.81 -12.03
N ILE A 501 -17.43 2.74 -11.35
CA ILE A 501 -16.65 3.95 -10.99
C ILE A 501 -16.12 4.64 -12.25
N LEU A 502 -15.57 3.89 -13.20
CA LEU A 502 -15.05 4.44 -14.45
C LEU A 502 -16.14 5.12 -15.29
N GLU A 503 -17.35 4.55 -15.33
CA GLU A 503 -18.49 5.17 -16.00
C GLU A 503 -18.91 6.48 -15.34
N ASP A 504 -18.84 6.58 -14.01
CA ASP A 504 -19.13 7.81 -13.29
C ASP A 504 -18.05 8.89 -13.50
N VAL A 505 -16.76 8.52 -13.54
CA VAL A 505 -15.66 9.46 -13.79
C VAL A 505 -15.71 10.06 -15.21
N ASN A 506 -16.28 9.33 -16.17
CA ASN A 506 -16.40 9.76 -17.57
C ASN A 506 -17.66 10.59 -17.87
N LYS A 507 -18.57 10.78 -16.90
CA LYS A 507 -19.72 11.68 -17.01
C LYS A 507 -19.32 13.11 -16.68
#